data_AF-A0A2A7DZ73-F1
#
_entry.id   AF-A0A2A7DZ73-F1
#
_cell.length_a   1.000
_cell.length_b   1.000
_cell.length_c   1.000
_cell.angle_alpha   90.00
_cell.angle_beta   90.00
_cell.angle_gamma   90.00
#
_symmetry.space_group_name_H-M   'P 1'
#
loop_
_entity.id
_entity.type
_entity.pdbx_description
1 polymer ?
#
loop_
_entity_poly.entity_id
_entity_poly.type
_entity_poly.pdbx_seq_one_letter_code
_entity_poly.pdbx_strand_id
1 'polypeptide(L)'
;GANASTVKKRKNNKIGDFDINLYNQLPASKVKELIDEITNIEALYFPFATSFLFRSLIEVTMDEYLRRNLSTVHPSFPNYFIDSNNKVVSKFEHPRNQSTTIKDIPIRKKIDDFKKHFTNLNLYDKRSLNDLDKLALFIDDLNLSIHWGDKRVSYDALKTHWINSNFFLRFLCEGIK
;
A
#
# COMPACT_ATOMS: atom_id res chain seq x y z
N GLY A 1 11.67 -15.99 -50.99
CA GLY A 1 11.54 -14.82 -50.10
C GLY A 1 11.14 -15.33 -48.73
N ALA A 2 11.96 -15.07 -47.71
CA ALA A 2 11.70 -15.54 -46.35
C ALA A 2 10.60 -14.68 -45.70
N ASN A 3 9.51 -15.32 -45.27
CA ASN A 3 8.46 -14.70 -44.48
C ASN A 3 8.98 -14.42 -43.07
N ALA A 4 9.28 -13.15 -42.79
CA ALA A 4 9.48 -12.68 -41.43
C ALA A 4 8.13 -12.64 -40.71
N SER A 5 7.78 -13.74 -40.04
CA SER A 5 6.71 -13.77 -39.05
C SER A 5 7.09 -12.81 -37.91
N THR A 6 6.58 -11.59 -37.97
CA THR A 6 6.65 -10.62 -36.89
C THR A 6 5.83 -11.14 -35.73
N VAL A 7 6.47 -11.85 -34.80
CA VAL A 7 5.89 -12.18 -33.50
C VAL A 7 5.61 -10.85 -32.80
N LYS A 8 4.36 -10.35 -32.91
CA LYS A 8 3.89 -9.24 -32.09
C LYS A 8 4.09 -9.65 -30.63
N LYS A 9 5.09 -9.07 -29.96
CA LYS A 9 5.22 -9.16 -28.49
C LYS A 9 3.84 -8.83 -27.91
N ARG A 10 3.19 -9.81 -27.29
CA ARG A 10 1.97 -9.56 -26.51
C ARG A 10 2.31 -8.46 -25.51
N LYS A 11 1.63 -7.31 -25.60
CA LYS A 11 1.80 -6.25 -24.60
C LYS A 11 1.50 -6.88 -23.24
N ASN A 12 2.41 -6.71 -22.28
CA ASN A 12 2.14 -7.19 -20.93
C ASN A 12 1.03 -6.32 -20.35
N ASN A 13 -0.16 -6.88 -20.22
CA ASN A 13 -1.35 -6.18 -19.75
C ASN A 13 -1.46 -6.19 -18.21
N LYS A 14 -0.61 -6.94 -17.51
CA LYS A 14 -0.60 -7.03 -16.05
C LYS A 14 0.19 -5.89 -15.43
N ILE A 15 0.02 -5.69 -14.13
CA ILE A 15 0.74 -4.66 -13.39
C ILE A 15 2.24 -4.98 -13.22
N GLY A 16 2.55 -6.28 -13.09
CA GLY A 16 3.86 -6.82 -12.79
C GLY A 16 3.73 -8.02 -11.87
N ASP A 17 4.86 -8.62 -11.51
CA ASP A 17 4.91 -9.75 -10.57
C ASP A 17 5.17 -9.26 -9.14
N PHE A 18 4.83 -10.09 -8.16
CA PHE A 18 5.21 -9.92 -6.77
C PHE A 18 6.27 -10.98 -6.37
N ASP A 19 7.05 -10.71 -5.33
CA ASP A 19 8.07 -11.65 -4.83
C ASP A 19 7.41 -12.97 -4.39
N ILE A 20 7.62 -14.03 -5.19
CA ILE A 20 6.95 -15.32 -4.99
C ILE A 20 7.39 -16.02 -3.69
N ASN A 21 8.63 -15.81 -3.26
CA ASN A 21 9.15 -16.40 -2.03
C ASN A 21 8.47 -15.75 -0.82
N LEU A 22 8.36 -14.43 -0.86
CA LEU A 22 7.62 -13.66 0.13
C LEU A 22 6.13 -14.05 0.15
N TYR A 23 5.49 -14.11 -1.01
CA TYR A 23 4.07 -14.49 -1.15
C TYR A 23 3.77 -15.87 -0.56
N ASN A 24 4.63 -16.87 -0.83
CA ASN A 24 4.44 -18.23 -0.33
C ASN A 24 4.55 -18.33 1.19
N GLN A 25 5.30 -17.42 1.82
CA GLN A 25 5.45 -17.33 3.28
C GLN A 25 4.31 -16.60 3.98
N LEU A 26 3.48 -15.85 3.23
CA LEU A 26 2.35 -15.14 3.83
C LEU A 26 1.24 -16.12 4.25
N PRO A 27 0.65 -15.92 5.44
CA PRO A 27 -0.51 -16.69 5.88
C PRO A 27 -1.71 -16.44 4.95
N ALA A 28 -2.63 -17.41 4.91
CA ALA A 28 -3.92 -17.23 4.24
C ALA A 28 -4.64 -16.01 4.87
N SER A 29 -4.77 -14.94 4.10
CA SER A 29 -5.19 -13.63 4.59
C SER A 29 -5.68 -12.76 3.44
N LYS A 30 -6.38 -11.66 3.77
CA LYS A 30 -6.85 -10.70 2.76
C LYS A 30 -5.70 -10.05 1.99
N VAL A 31 -4.52 -9.91 2.60
CA VAL A 31 -3.30 -9.43 1.90
C VAL A 31 -2.95 -10.36 0.75
N LYS A 32 -2.96 -11.68 0.99
CA LYS A 32 -2.64 -12.69 -0.03
C LYS A 32 -3.65 -12.69 -1.18
N GLU A 33 -4.95 -12.63 -0.86
CA GLU A 33 -6.02 -12.50 -1.85
C GLU A 33 -5.84 -11.25 -2.72
N LEU A 34 -5.53 -10.10 -2.12
CA LEU A 34 -5.34 -8.84 -2.85
C LEU A 34 -4.09 -8.87 -3.75
N ILE A 35 -3.01 -9.53 -3.33
CA ILE A 35 -1.82 -9.75 -4.17
C ILE A 35 -2.19 -10.62 -5.38
N ASP A 36 -2.98 -11.68 -5.18
CA ASP A 36 -3.44 -12.52 -6.28
C ASP A 36 -4.34 -11.75 -7.25
N GLU A 37 -5.31 -11.00 -6.72
CA GLU A 37 -6.23 -10.20 -7.53
C GLU A 37 -5.48 -9.16 -8.38
N ILE A 38 -4.56 -8.40 -7.77
CA ILE A 38 -3.85 -7.32 -8.48
C ILE A 38 -2.82 -7.83 -9.50
N THR A 39 -2.19 -8.97 -9.25
CA THR A 39 -1.22 -9.55 -10.20
C THR A 39 -1.93 -10.26 -11.38
N ASN A 40 -3.17 -10.72 -11.18
CA ASN A 40 -3.95 -11.40 -12.20
C ASN A 40 -4.93 -10.51 -12.98
N ILE A 41 -5.24 -9.29 -12.55
CA ILE A 41 -6.09 -8.37 -13.34
C ILE A 41 -5.36 -7.84 -14.57
N GLU A 42 -6.08 -7.64 -15.68
CA GLU A 42 -5.54 -6.98 -16.88
C GLU A 42 -5.49 -5.45 -16.67
N ALA A 43 -4.53 -5.01 -15.85
CA ALA A 43 -4.32 -3.63 -15.43
C ALA A 43 -4.29 -2.59 -16.57
N LEU A 44 -3.87 -2.96 -17.79
CA LEU A 44 -3.92 -2.07 -18.95
C LEU A 44 -5.36 -1.71 -19.35
N TYR A 45 -6.29 -2.66 -19.25
CA TYR A 45 -7.70 -2.45 -19.60
C TYR A 45 -8.51 -1.94 -18.41
N PHE A 46 -8.08 -2.25 -17.19
CA PHE A 46 -8.77 -1.88 -15.95
C PHE A 46 -7.89 -1.04 -15.00
N PRO A 47 -7.30 0.07 -15.44
CA PRO A 47 -6.32 0.81 -14.63
C PRO A 47 -6.95 1.40 -13.36
N PHE A 48 -8.20 1.86 -13.41
CA PHE A 48 -8.92 2.37 -12.24
C PHE A 48 -9.20 1.27 -11.21
N ALA A 49 -9.81 0.16 -11.63
CA ALA A 49 -10.12 -0.95 -10.72
C ALA A 49 -8.83 -1.50 -10.08
N THR A 50 -7.77 -1.65 -10.88
CA THR A 50 -6.46 -2.09 -10.38
C THR A 50 -5.85 -1.08 -9.41
N SER A 51 -6.07 0.22 -9.61
CA SER A 51 -5.58 1.25 -8.69
C SER A 51 -6.32 1.23 -7.34
N PHE A 52 -7.62 0.92 -7.35
CA PHE A 52 -8.37 0.71 -6.10
C PHE A 52 -7.94 -0.57 -5.38
N LEU A 53 -7.68 -1.66 -6.11
CA LEU A 53 -7.08 -2.86 -5.53
C LEU A 53 -5.72 -2.55 -4.91
N PHE A 54 -4.89 -1.77 -5.59
CA PHE A 54 -3.58 -1.37 -5.10
C PHE A 54 -3.65 -0.52 -3.83
N ARG A 55 -4.54 0.49 -3.81
CA ARG A 55 -4.84 1.28 -2.61
C ARG A 55 -5.27 0.38 -1.44
N SER A 56 -6.21 -0.54 -1.69
CA SER A 56 -6.71 -1.48 -0.68
C SER A 56 -5.62 -2.40 -0.18
N LEU A 57 -4.75 -2.90 -1.07
CA LEU A 57 -3.61 -3.72 -0.71
C LEU A 57 -2.68 -2.97 0.25
N ILE A 58 -2.31 -1.71 -0.08
CA ILE A 58 -1.47 -0.88 0.78
C ILE A 58 -2.10 -0.68 2.16
N GLU A 59 -3.38 -0.31 2.22
CA GLU A 59 -4.10 -0.09 3.47
C GLU A 59 -4.19 -1.36 4.34
N VAL A 60 -4.67 -2.46 3.75
CA VAL A 60 -4.85 -3.73 4.47
C VAL A 60 -3.51 -4.28 4.96
N THR A 61 -2.45 -4.17 4.16
CA THR A 61 -1.12 -4.66 4.54
C THR A 61 -0.51 -3.81 5.66
N MET A 62 -0.68 -2.48 5.63
CA MET A 62 -0.26 -1.62 6.75
C MET A 62 -1.00 -1.96 8.04
N ASP A 63 -2.31 -2.18 7.97
CA ASP A 63 -3.11 -2.49 9.15
C ASP A 63 -2.78 -3.86 9.73
N GLU A 64 -2.54 -4.86 8.88
CA GLU A 64 -2.13 -6.18 9.32
C GLU A 64 -0.72 -6.17 9.94
N TYR A 65 0.22 -5.43 9.35
CA TYR A 65 1.54 -5.20 9.94
C TYR A 65 1.41 -4.54 11.32
N LEU A 66 0.63 -3.46 11.44
CA LEU A 66 0.47 -2.74 12.69
C LEU A 66 -0.21 -3.62 13.74
N ARG A 67 -1.25 -4.38 13.40
CA ARG A 67 -1.88 -5.32 14.34
C ARG A 67 -0.89 -6.28 14.99
N ARG A 68 0.09 -6.76 14.23
CA ARG A 68 1.10 -7.73 14.70
C ARG A 68 2.27 -7.07 15.43
N ASN A 69 2.64 -5.85 15.04
CA ASN A 69 3.92 -5.26 15.43
C ASN A 69 3.79 -3.98 16.27
N LEU A 70 2.58 -3.45 16.51
CA LEU A 70 2.38 -2.13 17.11
C LEU A 70 3.07 -1.97 18.46
N SER A 71 3.08 -3.01 19.31
CA SER A 71 3.79 -2.97 20.61
C SER A 71 5.29 -2.71 20.46
N THR A 72 5.89 -3.21 19.38
CA THR A 72 7.32 -3.10 19.08
C THR A 72 7.64 -1.77 18.40
N VAL A 73 6.76 -1.30 17.49
CA VAL A 73 6.97 -0.05 16.74
C VAL A 73 6.34 1.19 17.38
N HIS A 74 5.67 1.03 18.53
CA HIS A 74 4.91 2.07 19.24
C HIS A 74 5.60 3.45 19.33
N PRO A 75 6.92 3.57 19.58
CA PRO A 75 7.58 4.87 19.63
C PRO A 75 7.42 5.71 18.35
N SER A 76 7.25 5.07 17.19
CA SER A 76 7.00 5.74 15.92
C SER A 76 5.51 5.95 15.61
N PHE A 77 4.62 5.32 16.37
CA PHE A 77 3.17 5.34 16.19
C PHE A 77 2.44 5.65 17.52
N PRO A 78 2.77 6.75 18.22
CA PRO A 78 2.42 6.94 19.64
C PRO A 78 0.92 7.10 19.94
N ASN A 79 0.11 7.43 18.94
CA ASN A 79 -1.34 7.57 19.10
C ASN A 79 -2.11 6.43 18.45
N TYR A 80 -1.43 5.41 17.91
CA TYR A 80 -2.09 4.29 17.25
C TYR A 80 -2.55 3.30 18.31
N PHE A 81 -3.72 2.73 18.09
CA PHE A 81 -4.37 1.79 18.99
C PHE A 81 -5.15 0.76 18.17
N ILE A 82 -5.24 -0.47 18.67
CA ILE A 82 -6.08 -1.52 18.08
C ILE A 82 -7.36 -1.56 18.92
N ASP A 83 -8.50 -1.22 18.31
CA ASP A 83 -9.78 -1.23 19.00
C ASP A 83 -10.32 -2.65 19.24
N SER A 84 -11.45 -2.75 19.95
CA SER A 84 -12.12 -4.03 20.22
C SER A 84 -12.61 -4.77 18.98
N ASN A 85 -12.71 -4.09 17.84
CA ASN A 85 -13.07 -4.66 16.54
C ASN A 85 -11.84 -5.02 15.71
N ASN A 86 -10.65 -5.02 16.31
CA ASN A 86 -9.38 -5.29 15.64
C ASN A 86 -9.04 -4.27 14.53
N LYS A 87 -9.55 -3.03 14.65
CA LYS A 87 -9.27 -1.93 13.74
C LYS A 87 -8.13 -1.07 14.28
N VAL A 88 -7.21 -0.68 13.40
CA VAL A 88 -6.15 0.28 13.72
C VAL A 88 -6.70 1.69 13.64
N VAL A 89 -6.76 2.36 14.79
CA VAL A 89 -7.34 3.70 14.99
C VAL A 89 -6.37 4.61 15.73
N SER A 90 -6.61 5.92 15.67
CA SER A 90 -5.91 6.88 16.51
C SER A 90 -6.70 7.13 17.79
N LYS A 91 -6.03 7.08 18.94
CA LYS A 91 -6.60 7.36 20.27
C LYS A 91 -5.90 8.58 20.86
N PHE A 92 -6.68 9.60 21.23
CA PHE A 92 -6.19 10.80 21.91
C PHE A 92 -6.91 10.97 23.24
N GLU A 93 -6.15 11.20 24.29
CA GLU A 93 -6.69 11.51 25.62
C GLU A 93 -6.67 13.02 25.81
N HIS A 94 -7.85 13.61 26.03
CA HIS A 94 -7.96 15.04 26.26
C HIS A 94 -7.70 15.36 27.73
N PRO A 95 -6.61 16.07 28.08
CA PRO A 95 -6.20 16.25 29.47
C PRO A 95 -7.22 17.03 30.31
N ARG A 96 -8.04 17.87 29.65
CA ARG A 96 -8.95 18.81 30.32
C ARG A 96 -10.29 18.20 30.73
N ASN A 97 -10.74 17.13 30.08
CA ASN A 97 -12.06 16.56 30.31
C ASN A 97 -12.04 15.03 30.44
N GLN A 98 -10.86 14.40 30.46
CA GLN A 98 -10.68 12.94 30.50
C GLN A 98 -11.44 12.17 29.40
N SER A 99 -11.89 12.86 28.35
CA SER A 99 -12.54 12.21 27.22
C SER A 99 -11.48 11.57 26.32
N THR A 100 -11.78 10.35 25.88
CA THR A 100 -10.99 9.66 24.85
C THR A 100 -11.64 9.89 23.50
N THR A 101 -10.87 10.41 22.55
CA THR A 101 -11.31 10.54 21.16
C THR A 101 -10.66 9.45 20.32
N ILE A 102 -11.50 8.64 19.66
CA ILE A 102 -11.07 7.61 18.71
C ILE A 102 -11.39 8.09 17.30
N LYS A 103 -10.41 8.09 16.41
CA LYS A 103 -10.58 8.49 15.00
C LYS A 103 -9.90 7.52 14.06
N ASP A 104 -10.48 7.37 12.88
CA ASP A 104 -9.83 6.68 11.77
C ASP A 104 -8.56 7.40 11.35
N ILE A 105 -7.58 6.61 10.90
CA ILE A 105 -6.29 7.12 10.44
C ILE A 105 -6.29 7.09 8.91
N PRO A 106 -6.18 8.25 8.23
CA PRO A 106 -6.06 8.28 6.78
C PRO A 106 -4.84 7.50 6.27
N ILE A 107 -4.95 6.82 5.12
CA ILE A 107 -3.85 6.05 4.52
C ILE A 107 -2.60 6.90 4.36
N ARG A 108 -2.73 8.14 3.87
CA ARG A 108 -1.62 9.09 3.75
C ARG A 108 -0.88 9.27 5.08
N LYS A 109 -1.61 9.45 6.18
CA LYS A 109 -1.02 9.61 7.51
C LYS A 109 -0.26 8.35 7.94
N LYS A 110 -0.79 7.15 7.66
CA LYS A 110 -0.09 5.88 7.90
C LYS A 110 1.22 5.81 7.13
N ILE A 111 1.20 6.11 5.83
CA ILE A 111 2.40 6.14 4.98
C ILE A 111 3.44 7.14 5.51
N ASP A 112 3.01 8.36 5.87
CA ASP A 112 3.90 9.39 6.40
C ASP A 112 4.55 8.95 7.73
N ASP A 113 3.81 8.24 8.59
CA ASP A 113 4.33 7.72 9.85
C ASP A 113 5.29 6.54 9.64
N PHE A 114 5.01 5.63 8.70
CA PHE A 114 5.97 4.60 8.28
C PHE A 114 7.26 5.20 7.71
N LYS A 115 7.15 6.25 6.88
CA LYS A 115 8.32 6.96 6.36
C LYS A 115 9.16 7.55 7.48
N LYS A 116 8.54 8.19 8.49
CA LYS A 116 9.26 8.68 9.68
C LYS A 116 9.92 7.54 10.45
N HIS A 117 9.22 6.43 10.64
CA HIS A 117 9.77 5.23 11.27
C HIS A 117 11.04 4.74 10.53
N PHE A 118 10.98 4.59 9.21
CA PHE A 118 12.11 4.17 8.39
C PHE A 118 13.27 5.18 8.39
N THR A 119 12.96 6.48 8.46
CA THR A 119 13.94 7.56 8.57
C THR A 119 14.68 7.45 9.91
N ASN A 120 13.94 7.29 11.01
CA ASN A 120 14.51 7.19 12.36
C ASN A 120 15.40 5.95 12.54
N LEU A 121 15.04 4.85 11.87
CA LEU A 121 15.81 3.61 11.89
C LEU A 121 16.89 3.53 10.79
N ASN A 122 16.97 4.53 9.91
CA ASN A 122 17.88 4.55 8.76
C ASN A 122 17.82 3.28 7.89
N LEU A 123 16.61 2.76 7.65
CA LEU A 123 16.40 1.47 6.96
C LEU A 123 16.48 1.57 5.44
N TYR A 124 16.09 2.70 4.87
CA TYR A 124 16.00 2.92 3.43
C TYR A 124 16.67 4.22 3.04
N ASP A 125 17.17 4.26 1.80
CA ASP A 125 17.76 5.45 1.23
C ASP A 125 16.71 6.55 0.94
N LYS A 126 17.18 7.79 0.79
CA LYS A 126 16.32 8.96 0.58
C LYS A 126 15.41 8.86 -0.65
N ARG A 127 15.84 8.17 -1.71
CA ARG A 127 15.04 8.01 -2.93
C ARG A 127 13.84 7.10 -2.66
N SER A 128 14.06 5.95 -2.02
CA SER A 128 13.00 5.04 -1.60
C SER A 128 11.99 5.73 -0.69
N LEU A 129 12.46 6.51 0.29
CA LEU A 129 11.58 7.30 1.17
C LEU A 129 10.77 8.37 0.44
N ASN A 130 11.32 8.99 -0.60
CA ASN A 130 10.60 9.95 -1.45
C ASN A 130 9.55 9.26 -2.33
N ASP A 131 9.72 7.99 -2.66
CA ASP A 131 8.69 7.22 -3.37
C ASP A 131 7.46 6.94 -2.48
N LEU A 132 7.59 6.97 -1.15
CA LEU A 132 6.45 6.97 -0.23
C LEU A 132 5.65 8.28 -0.28
N ASP A 133 6.31 9.44 -0.41
CA ASP A 133 5.61 10.72 -0.58
C ASP A 133 4.75 10.69 -1.86
N LYS A 134 5.33 10.19 -2.95
CA LYS A 134 4.61 10.02 -4.22
C LYS A 134 3.47 9.03 -4.11
N LEU A 135 3.65 7.93 -3.37
CA LEU A 135 2.59 6.96 -3.12
C LEU A 135 1.44 7.59 -2.32
N ALA A 136 1.73 8.37 -1.29
CA ALA A 136 0.72 9.06 -0.49
C ALA A 136 -0.09 10.06 -1.33
N LEU A 137 0.59 10.85 -2.19
CA LEU A 137 -0.08 11.76 -3.13
C LEU A 137 -0.95 11.01 -4.13
N PHE A 138 -0.44 9.91 -4.69
CA PHE A 138 -1.20 9.07 -5.61
C PHE A 138 -2.48 8.53 -4.97
N ILE A 139 -2.43 8.06 -3.72
CA ILE A 139 -3.60 7.56 -3.00
C ILE A 139 -4.63 8.66 -2.73
N ASP A 140 -4.19 9.88 -2.37
CA ASP A 140 -5.10 11.01 -2.22
C ASP A 140 -5.76 11.37 -3.55
N ASP A 141 -5.00 11.38 -4.65
CA ASP A 141 -5.54 11.61 -5.99
C ASP A 141 -6.55 10.54 -6.40
N LEU A 142 -6.30 9.28 -6.06
CA LEU A 142 -7.27 8.18 -6.25
C LEU A 142 -8.55 8.41 -5.44
N ASN A 143 -8.44 8.76 -4.16
CA ASN A 143 -9.61 9.05 -3.32
C ASN A 143 -10.44 10.20 -3.90
N LEU A 144 -9.80 11.25 -4.42
CA LEU A 144 -10.48 12.35 -5.10
C LEU A 144 -11.10 11.92 -6.44
N SER A 145 -10.46 11.01 -7.18
CA SER A 145 -10.96 10.53 -8.48
C SER A 145 -12.28 9.77 -8.38
N ILE A 146 -12.60 9.16 -7.22
CA ILE A 146 -13.92 8.55 -6.96
C ILE A 146 -15.04 9.57 -7.14
N HIS A 147 -14.76 10.83 -6.80
CA HIS A 147 -15.75 11.90 -6.80
C HIS A 147 -15.75 12.70 -8.10
N TRP A 148 -14.72 12.56 -8.95
CA TRP A 148 -14.56 13.34 -10.19
C TRP A 148 -14.26 12.42 -11.37
N GLY A 149 -15.29 12.12 -12.18
CA GLY A 149 -15.21 11.20 -13.32
C GLY A 149 -14.18 11.57 -14.40
N ASP A 150 -13.71 12.82 -14.43
CA ASP A 150 -12.71 13.29 -15.40
C ASP A 150 -11.26 12.99 -14.99
N LYS A 151 -11.00 12.68 -13.70
CA LYS A 151 -9.64 12.32 -13.25
C LYS A 151 -9.30 10.91 -13.72
N ARG A 152 -8.50 10.80 -14.78
CA ARG A 152 -8.02 9.52 -15.32
C ARG A 152 -6.81 9.00 -14.56
N VAL A 153 -6.83 7.72 -14.21
CA VAL A 153 -5.63 6.99 -13.77
C VAL A 153 -5.04 6.25 -14.95
N SER A 154 -3.79 6.56 -15.32
CA SER A 154 -3.11 5.86 -16.40
C SER A 154 -2.46 4.56 -15.89
N TYR A 155 -2.40 3.55 -16.76
CA TYR A 155 -1.68 2.31 -16.50
C TYR A 155 -0.21 2.58 -16.14
N ASP A 156 0.45 3.53 -16.82
CA ASP A 156 1.86 3.86 -16.58
C ASP A 156 2.09 4.49 -15.21
N ALA A 157 1.17 5.34 -14.73
CA ALA A 157 1.23 5.90 -13.39
C ALA A 157 1.09 4.78 -12.35
N LEU A 158 0.06 3.94 -12.49
CA LEU A 158 -0.16 2.81 -11.60
C LEU A 158 1.05 1.86 -11.56
N LYS A 159 1.63 1.52 -12.72
CA LYS A 159 2.82 0.67 -12.84
C LYS A 159 4.04 1.30 -12.17
N THR A 160 4.22 2.60 -12.31
CA THR A 160 5.29 3.34 -11.65
C THR A 160 5.16 3.23 -10.14
N HIS A 161 3.96 3.41 -9.59
CA HIS A 161 3.73 3.28 -8.15
C HIS A 161 3.85 1.84 -7.64
N TRP A 162 3.40 0.85 -8.42
CA TRP A 162 3.62 -0.57 -8.10
C TRP A 162 5.11 -0.88 -7.93
N ILE A 163 5.93 -0.48 -8.89
CA ILE A 163 7.38 -0.73 -8.87
C ILE A 163 8.05 0.03 -7.72
N ASN A 164 7.78 1.33 -7.60
CA ASN A 164 8.48 2.20 -6.65
C ASN A 164 8.09 1.95 -5.19
N SER A 165 6.90 1.39 -4.94
CA SER A 165 6.45 1.02 -3.58
C SER A 165 6.72 -0.43 -3.21
N ASN A 166 7.31 -1.22 -4.11
CA ASN A 166 7.53 -2.65 -3.86
C ASN A 166 8.40 -2.89 -2.61
N PHE A 167 9.42 -2.05 -2.36
CA PHE A 167 10.23 -2.18 -1.14
C PHE A 167 9.38 -2.05 0.14
N PHE A 168 8.38 -1.16 0.12
CA PHE A 168 7.50 -0.91 1.25
C PHE A 168 6.52 -2.06 1.45
N LEU A 169 5.90 -2.55 0.37
CA LEU A 169 5.06 -3.74 0.43
C LEU A 169 5.84 -4.96 0.93
N ARG A 170 7.09 -5.13 0.49
CA ARG A 170 7.97 -6.20 0.96
C ARG A 170 8.24 -6.09 2.47
N PHE A 171 8.60 -4.91 2.95
CA PHE A 171 8.77 -4.65 4.38
C PHE A 171 7.53 -5.02 5.19
N LEU A 172 6.35 -4.54 4.77
CA LEU A 172 5.11 -4.81 5.49
C LEU A 172 4.79 -6.30 5.49
N CYS A 173 4.92 -6.98 4.35
CA CYS A 173 4.68 -8.40 4.24
C CYS A 173 5.68 -9.23 5.07
N GLU A 174 6.94 -8.81 5.18
CA GLU A 174 7.93 -9.45 6.05
C GLU A 174 7.54 -9.40 7.52
N GLY A 175 6.97 -8.28 8.00
CA GLY A 175 6.43 -8.19 9.36
C GLY A 175 5.09 -8.90 9.58
N ILE A 176 4.47 -9.46 8.53
CA ILE A 176 3.23 -10.23 8.61
C ILE A 176 3.49 -11.74 8.62
N LYS A 177 4.65 -12.20 8.15
CA LYS A 177 5.06 -13.61 8.24
C LYS A 177 4.99 -14.10 9.68
#